data_AF-A0A519HR22-F1
#
_entry.id   AF-A0A519HR22-F1
#
_cell.length_a   1.000
_cell.length_b   1.000
_cell.length_c   1.000
_cell.angle_alpha   90.00
_cell.angle_beta   90.00
_cell.angle_gamma   90.00
#
_symmetry.space_group_name_H-M   'P 1'
#
loop_
_entity.id
_entity.type
_entity.pdbx_description
1 polymer ?
#
loop_
_entity_poly.entity_id
_entity_poly.type
_entity_poly.pdbx_seq_one_letter_code
_entity_poly.pdbx_strand_id
1 'polypeptide(L)'
;MPLMALMAVLSLTVQTARPEPLPYEETLRCAGLTQAASELEGGESAEGRALSDAALYWSLTAIQQAQVAGRSPAQAEAEQTRARLRAVRELTTDDAAAKASLQRCRARTPNLG
;
A
#
# COMPACT_ATOMS: atom_id res chain seq x y z
N MET A 1 -2.08 -10.61 -60.77
CA MET A 1 -2.85 -9.63 -59.97
C MET A 1 -4.25 -10.21 -59.86
N PRO A 2 -4.84 -10.45 -58.66
CA PRO A 2 -4.74 -9.69 -57.40
C PRO A 2 -4.12 -10.56 -56.27
N LEU A 3 -3.99 -10.18 -55.02
CA LEU A 3 -3.78 -8.92 -54.30
C LEU A 3 -3.70 -9.42 -52.83
N MET A 4 -2.59 -9.12 -52.16
CA MET A 4 -2.38 -9.03 -50.71
C MET A 4 -3.35 -9.74 -49.74
N ALA A 5 -2.78 -10.60 -48.89
CA ALA A 5 -3.28 -10.79 -47.53
C ALA A 5 -2.10 -10.78 -46.55
N LEU A 6 -1.52 -9.59 -46.34
CA LEU A 6 -0.65 -9.32 -45.20
C LEU A 6 -1.55 -9.29 -43.95
N MET A 7 -1.56 -10.38 -43.18
CA MET A 7 -2.13 -10.41 -41.84
C MET A 7 -1.26 -9.52 -40.93
N ALA A 8 -1.70 -8.29 -40.72
CA ALA A 8 -1.14 -7.40 -39.72
C ALA A 8 -1.52 -7.92 -38.32
N VAL A 9 -0.56 -8.53 -37.63
CA VAL A 9 -0.68 -8.82 -36.20
C VAL A 9 -0.58 -7.49 -35.47
N LEU A 10 -1.72 -6.92 -35.09
CA LEU A 10 -1.79 -5.79 -34.17
C LEU A 10 -1.33 -6.25 -32.79
N SER A 11 -0.05 -6.04 -32.50
CA SER A 11 0.48 -6.11 -31.13
C SER A 11 -0.12 -4.94 -30.33
N LEU A 12 -1.23 -5.19 -29.63
CA LEU A 12 -1.70 -4.29 -28.57
C LEU A 12 -0.69 -4.35 -27.41
N THR A 13 0.30 -3.47 -27.43
CA THR A 13 1.07 -3.17 -26.23
C THR A 13 0.19 -2.31 -25.32
N VAL A 14 -0.58 -2.95 -24.44
CA VAL A 14 -1.13 -2.25 -23.29
C VAL A 14 0.07 -1.91 -22.39
N GLN A 15 0.65 -0.72 -22.57
CA GLN A 15 1.51 -0.14 -21.53
C GLN A 15 0.62 0.14 -20.32
N THR A 16 0.50 -0.83 -19.42
CA THR A 16 0.07 -0.55 -18.06
C THR A 16 1.13 0.36 -17.45
N ALA A 17 0.91 1.67 -17.45
CA ALA A 17 1.73 2.59 -16.69
C ALA A 17 1.70 2.11 -15.23
N ARG A 18 2.78 1.46 -14.79
CA ARG A 18 2.90 1.07 -13.39
C ARG A 18 2.91 2.38 -12.60
N PRO A 19 2.01 2.57 -11.62
CA PRO A 19 2.07 3.71 -10.75
C PRO A 19 3.49 3.82 -10.21
N GLU A 20 4.06 5.02 -10.23
CA GLU A 20 5.38 5.26 -9.65
C GLU A 20 5.35 4.79 -8.18
N PRO A 21 6.34 4.03 -7.73
CA PRO A 21 6.40 3.59 -6.34
C PRO A 21 6.38 4.81 -5.41
N LEU A 22 5.59 4.72 -4.34
CA LEU A 22 5.50 5.78 -3.35
C LEU A 22 6.86 6.06 -2.71
N PRO A 23 7.16 7.31 -2.35
CA PRO A 23 8.31 7.63 -1.50
C PRO A 23 8.28 6.80 -0.21
N TYR A 24 9.46 6.48 0.32
CA TYR A 24 9.59 5.63 1.50
C TYR A 24 8.77 6.12 2.70
N GLU A 25 8.81 7.43 2.98
CA GLU A 25 8.05 8.03 4.09
C GLU A 25 6.53 7.91 3.90
N GLU A 26 6.04 8.01 2.66
CA GLU A 26 4.62 7.83 2.37
C GLU A 26 4.21 6.35 2.50
N THR A 27 5.11 5.43 2.12
CA THR A 27 4.93 3.99 2.35
C THR A 27 4.86 3.67 3.84
N LEU A 28 5.76 4.24 4.66
CA LEU A 28 5.72 4.11 6.13
C LEU A 28 4.43 4.70 6.72
N ARG A 29 3.96 5.82 6.20
CA ARG A 29 2.68 6.42 6.60
C ARG A 29 1.52 5.47 6.33
N CYS A 30 1.47 4.85 5.15
CA CYS A 30 0.45 3.85 4.83
C CYS A 30 0.54 2.62 5.73
N ALA A 31 1.74 2.06 5.92
CA ALA A 31 1.94 0.91 6.82
C ALA A 31 1.43 1.19 8.23
N GLY A 32 1.82 2.34 8.80
CA GLY A 32 1.37 2.75 10.13
C GLY A 32 -0.14 2.94 10.23
N LEU A 33 -0.75 3.62 9.26
CA LEU A 33 -2.19 3.90 9.26
C LEU A 33 -3.04 2.64 9.10
N THR A 34 -2.70 1.76 8.15
CA THR A 34 -3.48 0.55 7.90
C THR A 34 -3.32 -0.46 9.04
N GLN A 35 -2.12 -0.58 9.61
CA GLN A 35 -1.91 -1.44 10.78
C GLN A 35 -2.67 -0.91 12.01
N ALA A 36 -2.57 0.38 12.31
CA ALA A 36 -3.32 0.98 13.41
C ALA A 36 -4.83 0.84 13.23
N ALA A 37 -5.34 1.02 12.01
CA ALA A 37 -6.76 0.86 11.71
C ALA A 37 -7.23 -0.60 11.87
N SER A 38 -6.45 -1.57 11.39
CA SER A 38 -6.73 -3.00 11.58
C SER A 38 -6.80 -3.38 13.06
N GLU A 39 -5.82 -2.92 13.86
CA GLU A 39 -5.77 -3.17 15.30
C GLU A 39 -6.93 -2.52 16.07
N LEU A 40 -7.35 -1.31 15.68
CA LEU A 40 -8.45 -0.59 16.30
C LEU A 40 -9.82 -1.15 15.92
N GLU A 41 -9.95 -1.77 14.74
CA GLU A 41 -11.20 -2.38 14.28
C GLU A 41 -11.43 -3.76 14.91
N GLY A 42 -10.38 -4.59 15.03
CA GLY A 42 -10.44 -5.89 15.73
C GLY A 42 -10.50 -7.12 14.82
N GLY A 43 -10.59 -6.98 13.50
CA GLY A 43 -10.22 -7.99 12.49
C GLY A 43 -11.29 -9.03 12.12
N GLU A 44 -12.32 -9.23 12.94
CA GLU A 44 -13.32 -10.29 12.70
C GLU A 44 -14.34 -9.94 11.60
N SER A 45 -14.57 -8.65 11.37
CA SER A 45 -15.51 -8.19 10.35
C SER A 45 -14.90 -8.25 8.93
N ALA A 46 -15.74 -8.07 7.91
CA ALA A 46 -15.25 -7.94 6.53
C ALA A 46 -14.34 -6.70 6.36
N GLU A 47 -14.67 -5.61 7.06
CA GLU A 47 -13.83 -4.42 7.11
C GLU A 47 -12.50 -4.71 7.82
N GLY A 48 -12.54 -5.45 8.93
CA GLY A 48 -11.37 -5.89 9.66
C GLY A 48 -10.40 -6.72 8.85
N ARG A 49 -10.92 -7.68 8.07
CA ARG A 49 -10.11 -8.44 7.12
C ARG A 49 -9.48 -7.55 6.06
N ALA A 50 -10.25 -6.66 5.44
CA ALA A 50 -9.74 -5.73 4.43
C ALA A 50 -8.66 -4.78 4.98
N LEU A 51 -8.80 -4.32 6.22
CA LEU A 51 -7.77 -3.52 6.91
C LEU A 51 -6.52 -4.35 7.22
N SER A 52 -6.69 -5.61 7.61
CA SER A 52 -5.58 -6.53 7.88
C SER A 52 -4.77 -6.84 6.63
N ASP A 53 -5.44 -7.09 5.50
CA ASP A 53 -4.79 -7.27 4.20
C ASP A 53 -4.02 -6.02 3.76
N ALA A 54 -4.60 -4.84 3.98
CA ALA A 54 -3.93 -3.58 3.73
C ALA A 54 -2.70 -3.41 4.64
N ALA A 55 -2.81 -3.75 5.92
CA ALA A 55 -1.69 -3.71 6.86
C ALA A 55 -0.54 -4.62 6.42
N LEU A 56 -0.84 -5.85 6.01
CA LEU A 56 0.15 -6.79 5.51
C LEU A 56 0.84 -6.28 4.24
N TYR A 57 0.06 -5.83 3.26
CA TYR A 57 0.58 -5.29 2.01
C TYR A 57 1.55 -4.12 2.26
N TRP A 58 1.15 -3.14 3.06
CA TRP A 58 1.95 -1.95 3.29
C TRP A 58 3.18 -2.23 4.17
N SER A 59 3.09 -3.17 5.12
CA SER A 59 4.25 -3.58 5.92
C SER A 59 5.34 -4.21 5.05
N LEU A 60 4.97 -5.15 4.18
CA LEU A 60 5.90 -5.78 3.24
C LEU A 60 6.46 -4.78 2.23
N THR A 61 5.62 -3.88 1.73
CA THR A 61 6.05 -2.81 0.82
C THR A 61 7.06 -1.88 1.50
N ALA A 62 6.84 -1.51 2.77
CA ALA A 62 7.76 -0.71 3.55
C ALA A 62 9.12 -1.41 3.75
N ILE A 63 9.12 -2.72 4.01
CA ILE A 63 10.37 -3.50 4.12
C ILE A 63 11.13 -3.50 2.78
N GLN A 64 10.43 -3.73 1.66
CA GLN A 64 11.05 -3.73 0.34
C GLN A 64 11.66 -2.36 -0.01
N GLN A 65 10.94 -1.27 0.27
CA GLN A 65 11.41 0.09 0.02
C GLN A 65 12.56 0.48 0.96
N ALA A 66 12.54 0.02 2.22
CA ALA A 66 13.63 0.24 3.15
C ALA A 66 14.95 -0.35 2.64
N GLN A 67 14.91 -1.56 2.05
CA GLN A 67 16.09 -2.19 1.45
C GLN A 67 16.64 -1.37 0.28
N VAL A 68 15.76 -0.87 -0.61
CA VAL A 68 16.15 0.01 -1.72
C VAL A 68 16.78 1.30 -1.20
N ALA A 69 16.30 1.82 -0.06
CA ALA A 69 16.84 2.99 0.62
C ALA A 69 18.11 2.71 1.46
N GLY A 70 18.66 1.49 1.42
CA GLY A 70 19.88 1.13 2.18
C GLY A 70 19.67 1.04 3.70
N ARG A 71 18.42 0.89 4.16
CA ARG A 71 18.09 0.73 5.58
C ARG A 71 18.15 -0.74 5.97
N SER A 72 18.61 -1.02 7.18
CA SER A 72 18.61 -2.37 7.74
C SER A 72 17.19 -2.84 8.10
N PRO A 73 16.95 -4.16 8.20
CA PRO A 73 15.67 -4.68 8.66
C PRO A 73 15.24 -4.12 10.02
N ALA A 74 16.16 -4.05 10.98
CA ALA A 74 15.90 -3.50 12.31
C ALA A 74 15.51 -2.00 12.27
N GLN A 75 16.11 -1.22 11.36
CA GLN A 75 15.71 0.18 11.16
C GLN A 75 14.28 0.26 10.60
N ALA A 76 13.96 -0.56 9.59
CA ALA A 76 12.64 -0.58 8.96
C ALA A 76 11.53 -1.00 9.94
N GLU A 77 11.78 -2.01 10.78
CA GLU A 77 10.86 -2.46 11.83
C GLU A 77 10.61 -1.38 12.89
N ALA A 78 11.68 -0.70 13.34
CA ALA A 78 11.58 0.38 14.29
C ALA A 78 10.79 1.58 13.72
N GLU A 79 10.94 1.86 12.42
CA GLU A 79 10.21 2.92 11.71
C GLU A 79 8.73 2.60 11.56
N GLN A 80 8.39 1.38 11.14
CA GLN A 80 7.01 0.91 11.08
C GLN A 80 6.35 0.95 12.46
N THR A 81 7.07 0.54 13.51
CA THR A 81 6.57 0.62 14.89
C THR A 81 6.25 2.05 15.30
N ARG A 82 7.14 3.01 15.00
CA ARG A 82 6.90 4.44 15.28
C ARG A 82 5.72 4.99 14.47
N ALA A 83 5.60 4.62 13.19
CA ALA A 83 4.51 5.03 12.33
C ALA A 83 3.16 4.51 12.85
N ARG A 84 3.09 3.24 13.25
CA ARG A 84 1.91 2.62 13.87
C ARG A 84 1.50 3.33 15.16
N LEU A 85 2.42 3.53 16.10
CA LEU A 85 2.11 4.20 17.37
C LEU A 85 1.61 5.63 17.18
N ARG A 86 2.15 6.35 16.18
CA ARG A 86 1.65 7.67 15.80
C ARG A 86 0.23 7.57 15.23
N ALA A 87 0.00 6.66 14.29
CA ALA A 87 -1.28 6.46 13.64
C ALA A 87 -2.38 6.05 14.63
N VAL A 88 -2.08 5.19 15.62
CA VAL A 88 -3.04 4.87 16.69
C VAL A 88 -3.52 6.14 17.38
N ARG A 89 -2.59 7.01 17.82
CA ARG A 89 -2.96 8.28 18.47
C ARG A 89 -3.83 9.13 17.56
N GLU A 90 -3.39 9.37 16.33
CA GLU A 90 -4.14 10.19 15.36
C GLU A 90 -5.56 9.65 15.10
N LEU A 91 -5.69 8.34 14.87
CA LEU A 91 -6.99 7.71 14.58
C LEU A 91 -7.91 7.67 15.81
N THR A 92 -7.37 7.41 17.01
CA THR A 92 -8.15 7.45 18.26
C THR A 92 -8.64 8.86 18.63
N THR A 93 -7.94 9.90 18.17
CA THR A 93 -8.38 11.30 18.33
C THR A 93 -9.22 11.79 17.15
N ASP A 94 -9.70 10.89 16.29
CA ASP A 94 -10.52 11.19 15.12
C ASP A 94 -9.88 12.19 14.14
N ASP A 95 -8.55 12.22 14.02
CA ASP A 95 -7.84 13.15 13.14
C ASP A 95 -8.28 12.98 11.67
N ALA A 96 -8.87 14.03 11.11
CA ALA A 96 -9.47 13.99 9.77
C ALA A 96 -8.42 13.76 8.67
N ALA A 97 -7.21 14.28 8.82
CA ALA A 97 -6.14 14.12 7.84
C ALA A 97 -5.60 12.69 7.83
N ALA A 98 -5.48 12.07 9.00
CA ALA A 98 -5.10 10.67 9.16
C ALA A 98 -6.15 9.74 8.55
N LYS A 99 -7.44 9.98 8.81
CA LYS A 99 -8.54 9.21 8.17
C LYS A 99 -8.54 9.35 6.65
N ALA A 100 -8.38 10.57 6.13
CA ALA A 100 -8.29 10.79 4.69
C ALA A 100 -7.06 10.09 4.08
N SER A 101 -5.92 10.11 4.79
CA SER A 101 -4.71 9.41 4.36
C SER A 101 -4.90 7.89 4.37
N LEU A 102 -5.55 7.34 5.39
CA LEU A 102 -5.88 5.93 5.47
C LEU A 102 -6.72 5.49 4.27
N GLN A 103 -7.75 6.26 3.91
CA GLN A 103 -8.57 5.94 2.73
C GLN A 103 -7.77 5.95 1.43
N ARG A 104 -6.83 6.90 1.26
CA ARG A 104 -5.93 6.90 0.10
C ARG A 104 -5.00 5.68 0.07
N CYS A 105 -4.48 5.26 1.22
CA CYS A 105 -3.65 4.06 1.33
C CYS A 105 -4.45 2.80 1.00
N ARG A 106 -5.69 2.68 1.51
CA ARG A 106 -6.60 1.58 1.19
C ARG A 106 -6.96 1.51 -0.28
N ALA A 107 -7.23 2.65 -0.92
CA ALA A 107 -7.54 2.71 -2.35
C ALA A 107 -6.35 2.26 -3.25
N ARG A 108 -5.13 2.29 -2.72
CA ARG A 108 -3.91 1.83 -3.40
C ARG A 108 -3.51 0.39 -3.01
N THR A 109 -4.17 -0.20 -2.02
CA THR A 109 -3.96 -1.60 -1.64
C THR A 109 -4.57 -2.50 -2.73
N PRO A 110 -3.80 -3.44 -3.31
CA PRO A 110 -4.35 -4.42 -4.24
C PRO A 110 -5.32 -5.36 -3.50
N ASN A 111 -6.34 -5.85 -4.20
CA ASN A 111 -7.19 -6.91 -3.65
C ASN A 111 -6.37 -8.19 -3.49
N LEU A 112 -6.28 -8.71 -2.28
CA LEU A 112 -5.49 -9.90 -1.95
C LEU A 112 -6.31 -11.21 -1.95
N GLY A 113 -7.65 -11.15 -2.05
CA GLY A 113 -8.50 -12.34 -2.07
C GLY A 113 -9.88 -12.13 -1.46
#